data_AF-A0A928XL13-F1
#
_entry.id   AF-A0A928XL13-F1
#
_cell.length_a   1.000
_cell.length_b   1.000
_cell.length_c   1.000
_cell.angle_alpha   90.00
_cell.angle_beta   90.00
_cell.angle_gamma   90.00
#
_symmetry.space_group_name_H-M   'P 1'
#
loop_
_entity.id
_entity.type
_entity.pdbx_description
1 polymer ?
#
loop_
_entity_poly.entity_id
_entity_poly.type
_entity_poly.pdbx_seq_one_letter_code
_entity_poly.pdbx_strand_id
1 'polypeptide(L)'
;MAQKRPRPRAPFVVTVALATAAAACGGSTSQESGAGGAGGTGAGGTGGSVGGSGGGGTGGVGANPGGGGCGANPPAIPCPATPPPEGSACPTNPSSCFGGWWGTTCYYPDPCGGTADLVMDCGGATWTVTSGALTCATCPASAPAVGAPCAVPATETCSYSKGCCPDVYQCDQGKWTQVPVSCNPPPLICPATPPQSGAPCDPCAMPGECSYDTCSALGKLTKASCVNGAWLLGSTPCLLDAGTD
;
A
#
# COMPACT_ATOMS: atom_id res chain seq x y z
N MET A 1 20.70 -63.12 23.09
CA MET A 1 21.13 -61.71 23.21
C MET A 1 19.93 -60.83 22.91
N ALA A 2 19.29 -60.25 23.93
CA ALA A 2 18.04 -59.50 23.77
C ALA A 2 18.33 -58.02 23.49
N GLN A 3 17.98 -57.53 22.30
CA GLN A 3 18.13 -56.12 21.92
C GLN A 3 17.08 -55.25 22.63
N LYS A 4 17.57 -54.35 23.47
CA LYS A 4 16.78 -53.38 24.24
C LYS A 4 16.36 -52.23 23.30
N ARG A 5 15.08 -52.15 22.94
CA ARG A 5 14.54 -51.06 22.10
C ARG A 5 14.44 -49.76 22.91
N PRO A 6 14.90 -48.61 22.39
CA PRO A 6 14.78 -47.32 23.05
C PRO A 6 13.33 -46.80 22.99
N ARG A 7 12.87 -46.22 24.11
CA ARG A 7 11.53 -45.64 24.22
C ARG A 7 11.53 -44.19 23.69
N PRO A 8 10.50 -43.76 22.95
CA PRO A 8 10.36 -42.38 22.50
C PRO A 8 10.07 -41.43 23.67
N ARG A 9 10.74 -40.28 23.67
CA ARG A 9 10.53 -39.19 24.64
C ARG A 9 9.35 -38.34 24.15
N ALA A 10 8.39 -38.07 25.03
CA ALA A 10 7.24 -37.22 24.77
C ALA A 10 7.63 -35.74 24.60
N PRO A 11 6.93 -34.96 23.77
CA PRO A 11 7.18 -33.52 23.63
C PRO A 11 6.65 -32.75 24.84
N PHE A 12 7.46 -31.82 25.34
CA PHE A 12 7.08 -30.85 26.36
C PHE A 12 6.12 -29.82 25.77
N VAL A 13 4.95 -29.67 26.38
CA VAL A 13 3.99 -28.60 26.09
C VAL A 13 4.32 -27.42 27.00
N VAL A 14 4.69 -26.28 26.42
CA VAL A 14 4.92 -25.02 27.14
C VAL A 14 3.68 -24.15 26.96
N THR A 15 2.95 -23.91 28.04
CA THR A 15 1.78 -23.03 28.07
C THR A 15 2.23 -21.62 28.45
N VAL A 16 2.11 -20.67 27.52
CA VAL A 16 2.37 -19.24 27.79
C VAL A 16 1.04 -18.56 28.08
N ALA A 17 0.83 -18.15 29.32
CA ALA A 17 -0.30 -17.32 29.71
C ALA A 17 0.03 -15.85 29.43
N LEU A 18 -0.73 -15.23 28.53
CA LEU A 18 -0.61 -13.82 28.18
C LEU A 18 -1.55 -13.02 29.10
N ALA A 19 -0.99 -12.23 30.01
CA ALA A 19 -1.75 -11.32 30.86
C ALA A 19 -1.98 -9.99 30.14
N THR A 20 -3.24 -9.67 29.83
CA THR A 20 -3.67 -8.39 29.30
C THR A 20 -3.82 -7.37 30.42
N ALA A 21 -2.94 -6.37 30.46
CA ALA A 21 -3.10 -5.17 31.28
C ALA A 21 -3.96 -4.14 30.51
N ALA A 22 -5.18 -3.90 31.00
CA ALA A 22 -6.03 -2.81 30.53
C ALA A 22 -5.56 -1.49 31.16
N ALA A 23 -5.01 -0.58 30.36
CA ALA A 23 -4.76 0.80 30.76
C ALA A 23 -5.91 1.67 30.27
N ALA A 24 -6.73 2.15 31.21
CA ALA A 24 -7.74 3.17 30.98
C ALA A 24 -7.08 4.55 31.00
N CYS A 25 -7.19 5.30 29.90
CA CYS A 25 -6.87 6.72 29.85
C CYS A 25 -8.14 7.49 29.47
N GLY A 26 -8.76 8.12 30.47
CA GLY A 26 -9.79 9.14 30.26
C GLY A 26 -9.15 10.46 29.85
N GLY A 27 -9.74 11.13 28.87
CA GLY A 27 -9.39 12.48 28.46
C GLY A 27 -10.64 13.22 27.97
N SER A 28 -11.01 14.27 28.71
CA SER A 28 -12.18 15.11 28.48
C SER A 28 -12.00 15.97 27.24
N THR A 29 -12.99 15.98 26.33
CA THR A 29 -13.10 16.97 25.25
C THR A 29 -14.10 18.05 25.63
N SER A 30 -13.61 19.28 25.76
CA SER A 30 -14.45 20.49 25.84
C SER A 30 -14.99 20.80 24.44
N GLN A 31 -16.31 20.77 24.28
CA GLN A 31 -17.00 21.27 23.09
C GLN A 31 -17.14 22.79 23.19
N GLU A 32 -16.43 23.52 22.33
CA GLU A 32 -16.83 24.89 21.99
C GLU A 32 -17.88 24.86 20.89
N SER A 33 -19.05 25.39 21.22
CA SER A 33 -20.19 25.55 20.31
C SER A 33 -19.96 26.80 19.46
N GLY A 34 -19.60 26.63 18.20
CA GLY A 34 -19.56 27.70 17.19
C GLY A 34 -20.72 27.57 16.22
N ALA A 35 -21.73 28.41 16.39
CA ALA A 35 -22.92 28.48 15.56
C ALA A 35 -22.67 29.17 14.20
N GLY A 36 -23.34 28.66 13.16
CA GLY A 36 -23.98 29.48 12.12
C GLY A 36 -23.11 30.16 11.06
N GLY A 37 -23.28 29.77 9.79
CA GLY A 37 -22.80 30.53 8.64
C GLY A 37 -23.37 30.00 7.34
N ALA A 38 -24.46 30.60 6.89
CA ALA A 38 -25.23 30.22 5.72
C ALA A 38 -24.59 30.69 4.39
N GLY A 39 -24.84 29.91 3.33
CA GLY A 39 -25.21 30.39 2.00
C GLY A 39 -24.19 31.19 1.17
N GLY A 40 -23.75 30.61 0.05
CA GLY A 40 -23.07 31.35 -1.00
C GLY A 40 -22.88 30.54 -2.27
N THR A 41 -23.91 30.50 -3.13
CA THR A 41 -23.80 30.11 -4.54
C THR A 41 -23.17 31.22 -5.37
N GLY A 42 -22.15 30.90 -6.18
CA GLY A 42 -21.66 31.74 -7.28
C GLY A 42 -20.64 30.93 -8.09
N ALA A 43 -20.99 30.35 -9.24
CA ALA A 43 -21.15 30.98 -10.55
C ALA A 43 -19.83 31.55 -11.12
N GLY A 44 -19.32 30.81 -12.12
CA GLY A 44 -18.56 31.22 -13.31
C GLY A 44 -17.76 32.53 -13.31
N GLY A 45 -16.48 32.40 -13.67
CA GLY A 45 -15.64 33.52 -14.08
C GLY A 45 -14.46 33.04 -14.89
N THR A 46 -14.60 33.10 -16.20
CA THR A 46 -13.62 32.77 -17.24
C THR A 46 -12.37 33.65 -17.19
N GLY A 47 -11.29 33.10 -17.75
CA GLY A 47 -9.98 33.73 -17.82
C GLY A 47 -9.96 35.05 -18.57
N GLY A 48 -8.98 35.87 -18.17
CA GLY A 48 -8.67 37.14 -18.80
C GLY A 48 -7.18 37.41 -18.70
N SER A 49 -6.44 36.97 -19.71
CA SER A 49 -5.10 37.46 -20.00
C SER A 49 -5.19 38.91 -20.43
N VAL A 50 -4.49 39.81 -19.74
CA VAL A 50 -4.20 41.15 -20.26
C VAL A 50 -2.79 41.54 -19.85
N GLY A 51 -1.94 41.63 -20.87
CA GLY A 51 -0.65 42.29 -20.79
C GLY A 51 -0.84 43.79 -20.60
N GLY A 52 0.02 44.36 -19.76
CA GLY A 52 0.12 45.80 -19.54
C GLY A 52 1.59 46.20 -19.57
N SER A 53 2.04 46.70 -20.72
CA SER A 53 3.29 47.40 -20.88
C SER A 53 3.14 48.86 -20.45
N GLY A 54 4.14 49.39 -19.75
CA GLY A 54 4.44 50.82 -19.73
C GLY A 54 4.01 51.58 -18.47
N GLY A 55 4.96 52.30 -17.87
CA GLY A 55 4.67 53.24 -16.80
C GLY A 55 5.93 53.71 -16.07
N GLY A 56 6.76 54.48 -16.77
CA GLY A 56 7.86 55.22 -16.14
C GLY A 56 7.31 56.21 -15.12
N GLY A 57 7.71 56.05 -13.86
CA GLY A 57 7.43 56.97 -12.77
C GLY A 57 8.72 57.27 -12.01
N THR A 58 9.48 58.24 -12.49
CA THR A 58 10.53 58.91 -11.72
C THR A 58 9.85 59.88 -10.76
N GLY A 59 9.77 59.54 -9.48
CA GLY A 59 9.19 60.44 -8.48
C GLY A 59 9.47 60.00 -7.05
N GLY A 60 10.31 60.76 -6.36
CA GLY A 60 10.20 60.91 -4.90
C GLY A 60 11.04 59.97 -4.06
N VAL A 61 12.33 60.27 -3.98
CA VAL A 61 13.22 59.90 -2.87
C VAL A 61 12.63 60.37 -1.54
N GLY A 62 11.93 59.47 -0.85
CA GLY A 62 11.77 59.48 0.60
C GLY A 62 12.75 58.46 1.17
N ALA A 63 14.02 58.85 1.32
CA ALA A 63 15.03 58.01 1.92
C ALA A 63 14.64 57.74 3.38
N ASN A 64 14.19 56.52 3.67
CA ASN A 64 14.21 55.95 5.00
C ASN A 64 15.50 55.13 5.13
N PRO A 65 16.57 55.68 5.73
CA PRO A 65 17.83 54.97 5.90
C PRO A 65 17.68 54.02 7.10
N GLY A 66 17.17 52.81 6.85
CA GLY A 66 17.05 51.81 7.91
C GLY A 66 16.40 50.49 7.52
N GLY A 67 15.71 50.43 6.38
CA GLY A 67 15.17 49.17 5.86
C GLY A 67 16.23 48.44 5.04
N GLY A 68 16.98 47.54 5.67
CA GLY A 68 17.83 46.57 4.97
C GLY A 68 16.98 45.77 3.98
N GLY A 69 16.99 46.19 2.72
CA GLY A 69 16.22 45.59 1.65
C GLY A 69 16.64 44.15 1.47
N CYS A 70 15.77 43.23 1.83
CA CYS A 70 15.96 41.82 1.54
C CYS A 70 15.74 41.63 0.04
N GLY A 71 16.81 41.77 -0.73
CA GLY A 71 16.80 41.65 -2.18
C GLY A 71 16.51 40.22 -2.60
N ALA A 72 15.53 40.08 -3.49
CA ALA A 72 15.07 38.87 -4.17
C ALA A 72 14.43 37.77 -3.30
N ASN A 73 13.39 37.13 -3.85
CA ASN A 73 12.75 35.95 -3.27
C ASN A 73 13.81 34.86 -3.07
N PRO A 74 13.98 34.30 -1.85
CA PRO A 74 14.87 33.17 -1.66
C PRO A 74 14.40 31.98 -2.51
N PRO A 75 15.32 31.13 -2.98
CA PRO A 75 14.97 29.90 -3.67
C PRO A 75 14.12 29.00 -2.75
N ALA A 76 13.11 28.34 -3.33
CA ALA A 76 12.29 27.37 -2.60
C ALA A 76 13.16 26.25 -2.02
N ILE A 77 12.91 25.88 -0.76
CA ILE A 77 13.60 24.76 -0.11
C ILE A 77 13.11 23.46 -0.79
N PRO A 78 14.01 22.56 -1.23
CA PRO A 78 13.58 21.30 -1.82
C PRO A 78 12.93 20.41 -0.76
N CYS A 79 11.82 19.76 -1.13
CA CYS A 79 11.18 18.77 -0.29
C CYS A 79 12.10 17.57 -0.04
N PRO A 80 12.13 17.01 1.19
CA PRO A 80 12.85 15.76 1.42
C PRO A 80 12.25 14.65 0.56
N ALA A 81 13.07 13.68 0.13
CA ALA A 81 12.65 12.62 -0.79
C ALA A 81 11.59 11.65 -0.21
N THR A 82 11.46 11.62 1.12
CA THR A 82 10.45 10.83 1.83
C THR A 82 9.67 11.75 2.76
N PRO A 83 8.37 11.52 2.95
CA PRO A 83 7.56 12.33 3.87
C PRO A 83 8.12 12.19 5.29
N PRO A 84 8.47 13.31 5.94
CA PRO A 84 8.97 13.28 7.31
C PRO A 84 7.87 12.86 8.30
N PRO A 85 8.22 12.31 9.48
CA PRO A 85 7.24 12.03 10.52
C PRO A 85 6.49 13.30 10.95
N GLU A 86 5.19 13.20 11.20
CA GLU A 86 4.42 14.31 11.76
C GLU A 86 4.99 14.75 13.13
N GLY A 87 5.11 16.06 13.33
CA GLY A 87 5.72 16.64 14.53
C GLY A 87 7.25 16.66 14.52
N SER A 88 7.92 16.09 13.51
CA SER A 88 9.37 16.26 13.37
C SER A 88 9.74 17.70 13.04
N ALA A 89 10.90 18.16 13.50
CA ALA A 89 11.32 19.54 13.32
C ALA A 89 11.49 19.91 11.84
N CYS A 90 11.03 21.09 11.47
CA CYS A 90 11.34 21.69 10.18
C CYS A 90 12.85 21.94 10.05
N PRO A 91 13.41 21.86 8.83
CA PRO A 91 14.77 22.34 8.59
C PRO A 91 14.86 23.79 9.07
N THR A 92 15.84 24.09 9.92
CA THR A 92 16.03 25.44 10.45
C THR A 92 16.27 26.39 9.28
N ASN A 93 15.35 27.33 9.08
CA ASN A 93 15.48 28.31 8.02
C ASN A 93 16.77 29.13 8.25
N PRO A 94 17.71 29.17 7.29
CA PRO A 94 18.97 29.87 7.49
C PRO A 94 18.84 31.40 7.59
N SER A 95 17.65 31.97 7.38
CA SER A 95 17.48 33.43 7.34
C SER A 95 16.27 33.91 8.15
N SER A 96 16.56 34.46 9.34
CA SER A 96 15.66 35.17 10.26
C SER A 96 15.10 36.50 9.72
N CYS A 97 15.11 36.73 8.41
CA CYS A 97 14.83 38.05 7.80
C CYS A 97 13.42 38.22 7.25
N PHE A 98 12.56 37.20 7.26
CA PHE A 98 11.17 37.32 6.80
C PHE A 98 10.19 36.66 7.75
N GLY A 99 9.26 37.45 8.31
CA GLY A 99 8.09 37.00 9.05
C GLY A 99 6.99 36.38 8.16
N GLY A 100 7.37 35.71 7.08
CA GLY A 100 6.47 35.04 6.15
C GLY A 100 7.19 33.87 5.50
N TRP A 101 6.69 32.66 5.74
CA TRP A 101 7.19 31.42 5.16
C TRP A 101 6.63 31.26 3.75
N TRP A 102 7.48 31.20 2.73
CA TRP A 102 7.07 31.02 1.35
C TRP A 102 7.41 29.59 0.92
N GLY A 103 6.39 28.76 0.66
CA GLY A 103 6.53 27.46 -0.01
C GLY A 103 7.01 26.31 0.87
N THR A 104 6.42 26.12 2.05
CA THR A 104 6.72 25.01 2.98
C THR A 104 5.90 23.74 2.74
N THR A 105 5.07 23.76 1.70
CA THR A 105 4.17 22.67 1.37
C THR A 105 4.85 21.67 0.43
N CYS A 106 4.98 20.44 0.88
CA CYS A 106 5.52 19.32 0.13
C CYS A 106 4.43 18.33 -0.26
N TYR A 107 4.43 17.94 -1.53
CA TYR A 107 3.51 16.96 -2.08
C TYR A 107 4.25 15.63 -2.25
N TYR A 108 3.68 14.60 -1.65
CA TYR A 108 4.17 13.23 -1.73
C TYR A 108 3.12 12.37 -2.40
N PRO A 109 3.52 11.42 -3.27
CA PRO A 109 2.61 10.39 -3.74
C PRO A 109 1.94 9.70 -2.56
N ASP A 110 0.65 9.43 -2.67
CA ASP A 110 -0.12 8.76 -1.62
C ASP A 110 0.56 7.45 -1.21
N PRO A 111 1.05 7.32 0.05
CA PRO A 111 1.68 6.07 0.51
C PRO A 111 0.69 4.90 0.55
N CYS A 112 -0.62 5.17 0.48
CA CYS A 112 -1.69 4.20 0.47
C CYS A 112 -2.15 3.80 -0.93
N GLY A 113 -1.56 4.37 -1.99
CA GLY A 113 -1.96 4.11 -3.38
C GLY A 113 -3.37 4.61 -3.71
N GLY A 114 -3.94 5.52 -2.91
CA GLY A 114 -5.16 6.23 -3.23
C GLY A 114 -4.91 7.40 -4.19
N THR A 115 -5.95 8.21 -4.39
CA THR A 115 -5.96 9.30 -5.39
C THR A 115 -5.54 10.66 -4.84
N ALA A 116 -5.26 10.77 -3.55
CA ALA A 116 -4.96 12.04 -2.90
C ALA A 116 -3.51 12.05 -2.42
N ASP A 117 -2.68 12.91 -3.03
CA ASP A 117 -1.32 13.13 -2.57
C ASP A 117 -1.29 13.53 -1.09
N LEU A 118 -0.29 13.03 -0.38
CA LEU A 118 0.01 13.46 0.97
C LEU A 118 0.64 14.86 0.90
N VAL A 119 0.01 15.81 1.57
CA VAL A 119 0.46 17.20 1.61
C VAL A 119 0.95 17.50 3.02
N MET A 120 2.24 17.81 3.13
CA MET A 120 2.87 18.18 4.39
C MET A 120 3.28 19.63 4.36
N ASP A 121 2.99 20.36 5.43
CA ASP A 121 3.38 21.75 5.59
C ASP A 121 4.45 21.89 6.68
N CYS A 122 5.42 22.75 6.40
CA CYS A 122 6.48 23.16 7.32
C CYS A 122 6.39 24.65 7.67
N GLY A 123 5.21 25.26 7.62
CA GLY A 123 5.02 26.69 7.94
C GLY A 123 5.32 27.08 9.39
N GLY A 124 5.51 26.08 10.27
CA GLY A 124 5.82 26.24 11.69
C GLY A 124 7.20 25.69 12.09
N ALA A 125 7.34 25.33 13.38
CA ALA A 125 8.56 24.70 13.88
C ALA A 125 8.67 23.21 13.53
N THR A 126 7.56 22.57 13.18
CA THR A 126 7.46 21.13 12.93
C THR A 126 6.60 20.86 11.70
N TRP A 127 6.87 19.74 11.04
CA TRP A 127 6.06 19.23 9.94
C TRP A 127 4.66 18.86 10.41
N THR A 128 3.64 19.31 9.68
CA THR A 128 2.23 18.99 9.89
C THR A 128 1.62 18.42 8.63
N VAL A 129 0.69 17.48 8.75
CA VAL A 129 -0.08 17.01 7.60
C VAL A 129 -1.21 18.01 7.36
N THR A 130 -1.27 18.58 6.16
CA THR A 130 -2.35 19.51 5.77
C THR A 130 -3.43 18.83 4.94
N SER A 131 -3.10 17.77 4.19
CA SER A 131 -4.07 16.86 3.59
C SER A 131 -3.47 15.49 3.27
N GLY A 132 -4.33 14.49 3.06
CA GLY A 132 -3.92 13.09 2.89
C GLY A 132 -3.80 12.37 4.25
N ALA A 133 -3.38 11.11 4.23
CA ALA A 133 -3.19 10.30 5.44
C ALA A 133 -1.77 9.74 5.49
N LEU A 134 -1.08 9.94 6.61
CA LEU A 134 0.22 9.33 6.86
C LEU A 134 0.13 7.84 7.17
N THR A 135 -1.05 7.36 7.58
CA THR A 135 -1.30 5.96 7.91
C THR A 135 -2.44 5.43 7.06
N CYS A 136 -2.20 4.29 6.43
CA CYS A 136 -3.25 3.55 5.75
C CYS A 136 -3.94 2.74 6.84
N ALA A 137 -5.14 3.16 7.25
CA ALA A 137 -5.92 2.42 8.24
C ALA A 137 -6.42 1.06 7.71
N THR A 138 -6.23 0.79 6.41
CA THR A 138 -6.76 -0.40 5.74
C THR A 138 -5.76 -0.94 4.74
N CYS A 139 -5.77 -2.27 4.58
CA CYS A 139 -5.08 -2.97 3.52
C CYS A 139 -5.46 -2.43 2.13
N PRO A 140 -4.49 -2.26 1.20
CA PRO A 140 -4.80 -1.86 -0.16
C PRO A 140 -5.71 -2.90 -0.84
N ALA A 141 -6.47 -2.49 -1.86
CA ALA A 141 -7.42 -3.37 -2.57
C ALA A 141 -6.73 -4.48 -3.38
N SER A 142 -5.47 -4.28 -3.77
CA SER A 142 -4.64 -5.25 -4.48
C SER A 142 -3.36 -5.55 -3.70
N ALA A 143 -2.78 -6.73 -3.96
CA ALA A 143 -1.55 -7.16 -3.31
C ALA A 143 -0.40 -6.17 -3.64
N PRO A 144 0.25 -5.57 -2.63
CA PRO A 144 1.32 -4.62 -2.87
C PRO A 144 2.61 -5.33 -3.35
N ALA A 145 3.48 -4.60 -4.03
CA ALA A 145 4.81 -5.09 -4.36
C ALA A 145 5.68 -5.20 -3.09
N VAL A 146 6.47 -6.27 -2.96
CA VAL A 146 7.41 -6.41 -1.84
C VAL A 146 8.42 -5.26 -1.86
N GLY A 147 8.61 -4.62 -0.71
CA GLY A 147 9.47 -3.45 -0.53
C GLY A 147 8.81 -2.11 -0.84
N ALA A 148 7.58 -2.08 -1.36
CA ALA A 148 6.80 -0.86 -1.52
C ALA A 148 6.55 -0.20 -0.15
N PRO A 149 6.45 1.14 -0.08
CA PRO A 149 6.16 1.83 1.17
C PRO A 149 4.79 1.40 1.72
N CYS A 150 4.68 1.37 3.04
CA CYS A 150 3.44 1.07 3.74
C CYS A 150 3.37 1.86 5.06
N ALA A 151 2.15 2.07 5.53
CA ALA A 151 1.89 2.72 6.81
C ALA A 151 0.77 2.05 7.61
N VAL A 152 0.49 0.79 7.28
CA VAL A 152 -0.40 -0.08 8.07
C VAL A 152 0.35 -0.46 9.36
N PRO A 153 -0.30 -0.54 10.53
CA PRO A 153 0.36 -0.96 11.76
C PRO A 153 1.06 -2.30 11.59
N ALA A 154 2.28 -2.44 12.13
CA ALA A 154 3.06 -3.67 11.97
C ALA A 154 2.37 -4.91 12.56
N THR A 155 1.38 -4.76 13.43
CA THR A 155 0.57 -5.86 13.98
C THR A 155 -0.53 -6.35 13.04
N GLU A 156 -0.82 -5.61 11.98
CA GLU A 156 -1.90 -5.91 11.04
C GLU A 156 -1.34 -6.57 9.78
N THR A 157 -2.05 -7.59 9.31
CA THR A 157 -1.67 -8.38 8.13
C THR A 157 -2.76 -8.31 7.08
N CYS A 158 -2.34 -8.08 5.84
CA CYS A 158 -3.23 -8.00 4.69
C CYS A 158 -3.20 -9.30 3.90
N SER A 159 -4.34 -9.96 3.80
CA SER A 159 -4.48 -11.23 3.08
C SER A 159 -5.13 -11.01 1.72
N TYR A 160 -4.46 -11.47 0.67
CA TYR A 160 -4.93 -11.39 -0.71
C TYR A 160 -5.18 -12.79 -1.25
N SER A 161 -6.43 -13.09 -1.59
CA SER A 161 -6.84 -14.41 -2.06
C SER A 161 -6.30 -14.69 -3.47
N LYS A 162 -5.22 -15.46 -3.57
CA LYS A 162 -4.67 -15.94 -4.84
C LYS A 162 -4.73 -17.47 -4.89
N GLY A 163 -5.92 -17.99 -5.17
CA GLY A 163 -6.16 -19.45 -5.18
C GLY A 163 -6.27 -20.02 -3.77
N CYS A 164 -5.67 -21.20 -3.54
CA CYS A 164 -5.79 -21.96 -2.29
C CYS A 164 -5.11 -21.28 -1.08
N CYS A 165 -4.03 -20.56 -1.35
CA CYS A 165 -3.14 -20.03 -0.34
C CYS A 165 -3.18 -18.51 -0.48
N PRO A 166 -3.73 -17.77 0.50
CA PRO A 166 -3.69 -16.31 0.43
C PRO A 166 -2.24 -15.84 0.51
N ASP A 167 -1.90 -14.84 -0.31
CA ASP A 167 -0.66 -14.11 -0.11
C ASP A 167 -0.88 -13.17 1.08
N VAL A 168 -0.10 -13.32 2.14
CA VAL A 168 -0.18 -12.46 3.34
C VAL A 168 0.96 -11.46 3.31
N TYR A 169 0.63 -10.19 3.53
CA TYR A 169 1.58 -9.10 3.59
C TYR A 169 1.50 -8.40 4.95
N GLN A 170 2.63 -7.93 5.42
CA GLN A 170 2.77 -7.20 6.68
C GLN A 170 3.66 -5.98 6.44
N CYS A 171 3.31 -4.87 7.09
CA CYS A 171 4.11 -3.67 7.04
C CYS A 171 5.24 -3.74 8.08
N ASP A 172 6.48 -3.97 7.63
CA ASP A 172 7.65 -4.01 8.51
C ASP A 172 8.56 -2.83 8.18
N GLN A 173 8.89 -2.02 9.19
CA GLN A 173 9.74 -0.84 9.05
C GLN A 173 9.31 0.12 7.91
N GLY A 174 7.99 0.29 7.73
CA GLY A 174 7.43 1.16 6.69
C GLY A 174 7.51 0.58 5.28
N LYS A 175 7.80 -0.72 5.14
CA LYS A 175 7.80 -1.43 3.84
C LYS A 175 6.96 -2.71 3.87
N TRP A 176 6.27 -2.97 2.78
CA TRP A 176 5.51 -4.20 2.60
C TRP A 176 6.45 -5.40 2.51
N THR A 177 6.25 -6.37 3.39
CA THR A 177 6.93 -7.66 3.39
C THR A 177 5.91 -8.76 3.19
N GLN A 178 6.24 -9.78 2.41
CA GLN A 178 5.38 -10.96 2.25
C GLN A 178 5.67 -11.92 3.40
N VAL A 179 4.65 -12.26 4.18
CA VAL A 179 4.75 -13.23 5.27
C VAL A 179 4.52 -14.61 4.69
N PRO A 180 5.50 -15.54 4.80
CA PRO A 180 5.31 -16.89 4.34
C PRO A 180 4.24 -17.58 5.18
N VAL A 181 3.10 -17.88 4.57
CA VAL A 181 2.07 -18.71 5.19
C VAL A 181 2.34 -20.18 4.89
N SER A 182 2.30 -21.00 5.94
CA SER A 182 2.30 -22.46 5.80
C SER A 182 0.97 -22.89 5.19
N CYS A 183 0.88 -22.86 3.87
CA CYS A 183 -0.23 -23.48 3.18
C CYS A 183 0.01 -24.98 3.10
N ASN A 184 -0.83 -25.76 3.77
CA ASN A 184 -0.87 -27.21 3.62
C ASN A 184 -2.10 -27.56 2.78
N PRO A 185 -2.06 -27.38 1.45
CA PRO A 185 -3.18 -27.72 0.60
C PRO A 185 -3.53 -29.20 0.77
N PRO A 186 -4.82 -29.57 0.69
CA PRO A 186 -5.19 -30.97 0.64
C PRO A 186 -4.50 -31.65 -0.56
N PRO A 187 -4.22 -32.96 -0.48
CA PRO A 187 -3.70 -33.72 -1.62
C PRO A 187 -4.58 -33.51 -2.86
N LEU A 188 -3.96 -33.36 -4.02
CA LEU A 188 -4.67 -33.20 -5.29
C LEU A 188 -5.53 -34.44 -5.56
N ILE A 189 -6.85 -34.26 -5.64
CA ILE A 189 -7.79 -35.31 -6.03
C ILE A 189 -8.33 -34.96 -7.42
N CYS A 190 -7.82 -35.64 -8.45
CA CYS A 190 -8.33 -35.48 -9.80
C CYS A 190 -9.66 -36.26 -9.97
N PRO A 191 -10.67 -35.66 -10.63
CA PRO A 191 -11.84 -36.40 -11.10
C PRO A 191 -11.44 -37.66 -11.87
N ALA A 192 -12.27 -38.70 -11.83
CA ALA A 192 -11.99 -39.94 -12.58
C ALA A 192 -12.08 -39.76 -14.10
N THR A 193 -12.83 -38.75 -14.55
CA THR A 193 -13.03 -38.42 -15.97
C THR A 193 -12.71 -36.94 -16.22
N PRO A 194 -12.20 -36.57 -17.40
CA PRO A 194 -11.96 -35.17 -17.74
C PRO A 194 -13.23 -34.33 -17.52
N PRO A 195 -13.18 -33.27 -16.72
CA PRO A 195 -14.31 -32.37 -16.55
C PRO A 195 -14.60 -31.64 -17.87
N GLN A 196 -15.82 -31.13 -18.03
CA GLN A 196 -16.14 -30.27 -19.16
C GLN A 196 -15.43 -28.91 -19.00
N SER A 197 -14.94 -28.34 -20.11
CA SER A 197 -14.38 -26.99 -20.09
C SER A 197 -15.43 -25.98 -19.60
N GLY A 198 -15.06 -25.13 -18.66
CA GLY A 198 -15.96 -24.16 -18.02
C GLY A 198 -16.79 -24.74 -16.86
N ALA A 199 -16.73 -26.04 -16.58
CA ALA A 199 -17.39 -26.61 -15.41
C ALA A 199 -16.80 -25.98 -14.12
N PRO A 200 -17.64 -25.76 -13.09
CA PRO A 200 -17.17 -25.14 -11.85
C PRO A 200 -16.15 -26.06 -11.15
N CYS A 201 -15.15 -25.45 -10.54
CA CYS A 201 -14.14 -26.12 -9.75
C CYS A 201 -13.75 -25.27 -8.53
N ASP A 202 -13.32 -25.92 -7.46
CA ASP A 202 -12.74 -25.23 -6.32
C ASP A 202 -11.21 -25.20 -6.47
N PRO A 203 -10.58 -24.02 -6.67
CA PRO A 203 -9.13 -23.92 -6.81
C PRO A 203 -8.39 -24.32 -5.52
N CYS A 204 -9.08 -24.38 -4.38
CA CYS A 204 -8.53 -24.83 -3.10
C CYS A 204 -8.55 -26.36 -2.96
N ALA A 205 -9.59 -27.01 -3.49
CA ALA A 205 -9.70 -28.46 -3.45
C ALA A 205 -8.75 -29.14 -4.45
N MET A 206 -8.36 -28.44 -5.53
CA MET A 206 -7.53 -28.99 -6.60
C MET A 206 -6.40 -28.03 -7.00
N PRO A 207 -5.36 -27.89 -6.16
CA PRO A 207 -4.20 -27.08 -6.48
C PRO A 207 -3.29 -27.85 -7.44
N GLY A 208 -3.62 -27.85 -8.73
CA GLY A 208 -2.76 -28.47 -9.74
C GLY A 208 -3.43 -28.75 -11.08
N GLU A 209 -2.64 -29.36 -11.96
CA GLU A 209 -3.06 -29.87 -13.26
C GLU A 209 -3.37 -31.37 -13.14
N CYS A 210 -4.54 -31.77 -13.61
CA CYS A 210 -4.92 -33.17 -13.75
C CYS A 210 -4.64 -33.63 -15.18
N SER A 211 -3.90 -34.73 -15.32
CA SER A 211 -3.60 -35.34 -16.62
C SER A 211 -4.47 -36.57 -16.85
N TYR A 212 -5.12 -36.63 -18.00
CA TYR A 212 -5.98 -37.72 -18.42
C TYR A 212 -5.42 -38.33 -19.70
N ASP A 213 -5.10 -39.62 -19.64
CA ASP A 213 -4.70 -40.38 -20.82
C ASP A 213 -5.93 -40.70 -21.67
N THR A 214 -6.17 -39.85 -22.65
CA THR A 214 -7.20 -40.04 -23.68
C THR A 214 -6.60 -40.42 -25.03
N CYS A 215 -5.35 -40.90 -25.05
CA CYS A 215 -4.65 -41.21 -26.30
C CYS A 215 -5.32 -42.31 -27.11
N SER A 216 -5.79 -43.35 -26.44
CA SER A 216 -6.47 -44.49 -27.08
C SER A 216 -7.82 -44.12 -27.71
N ALA A 217 -8.52 -43.12 -27.17
CA ALA A 217 -9.84 -42.71 -27.63
C ALA A 217 -9.81 -41.52 -28.61
N LEU A 218 -8.94 -40.55 -28.36
CA LEU A 218 -8.94 -39.24 -29.04
C LEU A 218 -7.61 -38.90 -29.71
N GLY A 219 -6.57 -39.72 -29.56
CA GLY A 219 -5.22 -39.42 -30.05
C GLY A 219 -4.56 -38.21 -29.37
N LYS A 220 -5.08 -37.77 -28.21
CA LYS A 220 -4.59 -36.62 -27.45
C LYS A 220 -4.53 -36.92 -25.95
N LEU A 221 -3.55 -36.35 -25.26
CA LEU A 221 -3.49 -36.25 -23.81
C LEU A 221 -4.29 -35.01 -23.37
N THR A 222 -5.26 -35.16 -22.48
CA THR A 222 -6.04 -34.04 -21.94
C THR A 222 -5.47 -33.61 -20.60
N LYS A 223 -5.17 -32.33 -20.46
CA LYS A 223 -4.75 -31.68 -19.21
C LYS A 223 -5.90 -30.79 -18.73
N ALA A 224 -6.27 -30.85 -17.46
CA ALA A 224 -7.29 -29.99 -16.88
C ALA A 224 -6.71 -29.20 -15.71
N SER A 225 -6.94 -27.90 -15.70
CA SER A 225 -6.49 -26.99 -14.63
C SER A 225 -7.66 -26.13 -14.15
N CYS A 226 -7.82 -25.98 -12.83
CA CYS A 226 -8.84 -25.11 -12.26
C CYS A 226 -8.33 -23.66 -12.22
N VAL A 227 -8.95 -22.75 -12.98
CA VAL A 227 -8.56 -21.33 -13.05
C VAL A 227 -9.78 -20.46 -12.83
N ASN A 228 -9.70 -19.55 -11.86
CA ASN A 228 -10.79 -18.62 -11.50
C ASN A 228 -12.13 -19.33 -11.24
N GLY A 229 -12.08 -20.51 -10.62
CA GLY A 229 -13.27 -21.30 -10.29
C GLY A 229 -13.88 -22.07 -11.46
N ALA A 230 -13.19 -22.15 -12.61
CA ALA A 230 -13.64 -22.92 -13.78
C ALA A 230 -12.52 -23.83 -14.34
N TRP A 231 -12.92 -25.00 -14.81
CA TRP A 231 -12.00 -25.93 -15.47
C TRP A 231 -11.58 -25.42 -16.85
N LEU A 232 -10.28 -25.32 -17.07
CA LEU A 232 -9.67 -25.11 -18.38
C LEU A 232 -9.05 -26.42 -18.86
N LEU A 233 -9.38 -26.82 -20.09
CA LEU A 233 -8.82 -28.00 -20.73
C LEU A 233 -7.74 -27.61 -21.74
N GLY A 234 -6.56 -28.20 -21.60
CA GLY A 234 -5.52 -28.26 -22.61
C GLY A 234 -5.49 -29.63 -23.27
N SER A 235 -5.11 -29.70 -24.54
CA SER A 235 -4.87 -30.98 -25.22
C SER A 235 -3.51 -30.96 -25.90
N THR A 236 -2.71 -31.99 -25.66
CA THR A 236 -1.44 -32.20 -26.37
C THR A 236 -1.58 -33.45 -27.24
N PRO A 237 -1.12 -33.44 -28.52
CA PRO A 237 -1.08 -34.66 -29.32
C PRO A 237 -0.30 -35.74 -28.56
N CYS A 238 -0.76 -36.98 -28.64
CA CYS A 238 0.02 -38.07 -28.08
C CYS A 238 1.32 -38.19 -28.87
N LEU A 239 2.45 -38.30 -28.17
CA LEU A 239 3.65 -38.88 -28.74
C LEU A 239 3.35 -40.36 -28.95
N LEU A 240 2.60 -40.66 -30.01
CA LEU A 240 2.64 -41.98 -30.62
C LEU A 240 4.09 -42.11 -31.06
N ASP A 241 4.81 -43.08 -30.50
CA ASP A 241 6.21 -43.35 -30.74
C ASP A 241 6.57 -42.97 -32.17
N ALA A 242 7.37 -41.89 -32.32
CA ALA A 242 8.03 -41.61 -33.58
C ALA A 242 8.97 -42.80 -33.80
N GLY A 243 8.43 -43.82 -34.46
CA GLY A 243 9.12 -45.07 -34.74
C GLY A 243 10.48 -44.74 -35.34
N THR A 244 11.51 -45.17 -34.63
CA THR A 244 12.74 -45.63 -35.25
C THR A 244 12.36 -46.75 -36.22
N ASP A 245 12.11 -46.38 -37.48
CA ASP A 245 12.22 -47.28 -38.63
C ASP A 245 13.69 -47.68 -38.87
#